data_AF-A0A0C2Z8Y7-F1
#
_entry.id   AF-A0A0C2Z8Y7-F1
#
_cell.length_a   1.000
_cell.length_b   1.000
_cell.length_c   1.000
_cell.angle_alpha   90.00
_cell.angle_beta   90.00
_cell.angle_gamma   90.00
#
_symmetry.space_group_name_H-M   'P 1'
#
loop_
_entity.id
_entity.type
_entity.pdbx_description
1 polymer ?
#
loop_
_entity_poly.entity_id
_entity_poly.type
_entity_poly.pdbx_seq_one_letter_code
_entity_poly.pdbx_strand_id
1 'polypeptide(L)'
;MIRTAFSSSPVSILRRAIRHPTRFASSTTTEAAQKKAQDALGTAQKQAEQLFETAKKSLGPLGERIGIMLGTYRQPLLYNAAVAREVAKQIYIAENLAPPRSLSTVVDAYRTIWARARDPAYLRGLLSTGEWARLAIYGVEAYGIFKIGEIIGRRSLVGYNLH
;
A
#
# COMPACT_ATOMS: atom_id res chain seq x y z
N MET A 1 71.37 15.76 12.21
CA MET A 1 70.11 14.96 12.17
C MET A 1 69.00 15.83 12.74
N ILE A 2 68.36 16.64 11.90
CA ILE A 2 67.05 16.43 11.22
C ILE A 2 65.86 16.70 12.15
N ARG A 3 65.12 17.75 11.79
CA ARG A 3 63.94 18.36 12.43
C ARG A 3 62.76 17.38 12.55
N THR A 4 62.04 17.42 13.67
CA THR A 4 60.64 16.99 13.74
C THR A 4 59.76 18.20 14.05
N ALA A 5 58.99 18.63 13.05
CA ALA A 5 58.06 19.74 13.12
C ALA A 5 56.77 19.30 13.84
N PHE A 6 56.35 20.09 14.83
CA PHE A 6 55.00 20.06 15.39
C PHE A 6 54.09 20.82 14.42
N SER A 7 53.22 20.12 13.70
CA SER A 7 52.24 20.70 12.79
C SER A 7 50.85 20.61 13.41
N SER A 8 50.32 21.76 13.77
CA SER A 8 48.92 21.99 14.10
C SER A 8 48.13 22.20 12.81
N SER A 9 46.99 21.51 12.65
CA SER A 9 45.87 21.95 11.80
C SER A 9 44.61 21.09 12.01
N PRO A 10 43.42 21.65 11.73
CA PRO A 10 42.30 21.57 12.65
C PRO A 10 41.21 20.55 12.28
N VAL A 11 40.38 20.28 13.29
CA VAL A 11 39.11 19.54 13.29
C VAL A 11 38.22 19.95 12.11
N SER A 12 38.01 19.04 11.17
CA SER A 12 37.03 19.16 10.09
C SER A 12 35.63 18.79 10.61
N ILE A 13 34.94 19.79 11.15
CA ILE A 13 33.51 19.71 11.46
C ILE A 13 32.75 19.69 10.14
N LEU A 14 32.24 18.53 9.75
CA LEU A 14 31.31 18.39 8.62
C LEU A 14 30.04 19.20 8.91
N ARG A 15 29.82 20.21 8.07
CA ARG A 15 28.68 21.13 8.11
C ARG A 15 27.35 20.36 8.08
N ARG A 16 26.59 20.47 9.17
CA ARG A 16 25.18 20.13 9.23
C ARG A 16 24.42 21.06 8.29
N ALA A 17 23.89 20.53 7.18
CA ALA A 17 22.97 21.27 6.32
C ALA A 17 21.68 21.56 7.09
N ILE A 18 21.53 22.81 7.54
CA ILE A 18 20.31 23.32 8.14
C ILE A 18 19.28 23.42 7.01
N ARG A 19 18.34 22.48 6.96
CA ARG A 19 17.15 22.61 6.10
C ARG A 19 16.26 23.68 6.73
N HIS A 20 16.25 24.87 6.14
CA HIS A 20 15.26 25.88 6.46
C HIS A 20 13.86 25.34 6.10
N PRO A 21 12.90 25.28 7.05
CA PRO A 21 11.51 25.06 6.67
C PRO A 21 11.04 26.30 5.92
N THR A 22 10.63 26.14 4.66
CA THR A 22 9.86 27.15 3.94
C THR A 22 8.53 27.30 4.67
N ARG A 23 8.46 28.28 5.59
CA ARG A 23 7.22 28.74 6.18
C ARG A 23 6.40 29.40 5.08
N PHE A 24 5.31 28.77 4.68
CA PHE A 24 4.26 29.45 3.94
C PHE A 24 3.66 30.52 4.86
N ALA A 25 3.99 31.78 4.60
CA ALA A 25 3.37 32.91 5.24
C ALA A 25 1.95 33.07 4.68
N SER A 26 0.95 32.71 5.49
CA SER A 26 -0.46 32.96 5.21
C SER A 26 -1.06 33.71 6.38
N SER A 27 -0.75 34.99 6.48
CA SER A 27 -1.29 35.90 7.50
C SER A 27 -1.98 37.07 6.82
N THR A 28 -2.95 36.79 5.95
CA THR A 28 -4.00 37.73 5.52
C THR A 28 -5.04 36.94 4.71
N THR A 29 -6.07 36.41 5.39
CA THR A 29 -7.36 35.80 4.92
C THR A 29 -7.81 34.59 5.76
N THR A 30 -7.34 34.47 7.00
CA THR A 30 -7.75 33.42 7.95
C THR A 30 -9.25 33.42 8.21
N GLU A 31 -9.92 34.57 8.27
CA GLU A 31 -11.35 34.64 8.64
C GLU A 31 -12.30 34.09 7.57
N ALA A 32 -12.04 34.34 6.28
CA ALA A 32 -12.88 33.84 5.18
C ALA A 32 -12.64 32.35 4.88
N ALA A 33 -11.39 31.90 5.00
CA ALA A 33 -11.02 30.49 4.87
C ALA A 33 -11.51 29.67 6.07
N GLN A 34 -11.46 30.22 7.29
CA GLN A 34 -12.03 29.57 8.48
C GLN A 34 -13.54 29.50 8.44
N LYS A 35 -14.24 30.55 7.96
CA LYS A 35 -15.70 30.51 7.76
C LYS A 35 -16.11 29.49 6.71
N LYS A 36 -15.43 29.42 5.55
CA LYS A 36 -15.70 28.38 4.54
C LYS A 36 -15.34 26.98 5.01
N ALA A 37 -14.28 26.82 5.81
CA ALA A 37 -13.97 25.55 6.44
C ALA A 37 -15.02 25.14 7.49
N GLN A 38 -15.56 26.10 8.25
CA GLN A 38 -16.66 25.88 9.21
C GLN A 38 -17.98 25.56 8.49
N ASP A 39 -18.29 26.22 7.38
CA ASP A 39 -19.48 25.91 6.57
C ASP A 39 -19.34 24.56 5.84
N ALA A 40 -18.13 24.22 5.37
CA ALA A 40 -17.82 22.91 4.80
C ALA A 40 -17.86 21.80 5.86
N LEU A 41 -17.39 22.08 7.08
CA LEU A 41 -17.50 21.16 8.22
C LEU A 41 -18.96 21.01 8.64
N GLY A 42 -19.74 22.08 8.70
CA GLY A 42 -21.15 22.04 9.06
C GLY A 42 -22.01 21.32 8.02
N THR A 43 -21.69 21.45 6.73
CA THR A 43 -22.35 20.70 5.65
C THR A 43 -21.90 19.25 5.60
N ALA A 44 -20.61 18.97 5.81
CA ALA A 44 -20.10 17.60 5.94
C ALA A 44 -20.64 16.89 7.20
N GLN A 45 -20.81 17.61 8.31
CA GLN A 45 -21.44 17.12 9.53
C GLN A 45 -22.92 16.80 9.29
N LYS A 46 -23.67 17.69 8.65
CA LYS A 46 -25.08 17.43 8.30
C LYS A 46 -25.25 16.24 7.35
N GLN A 47 -24.35 16.08 6.37
CA GLN A 47 -24.36 14.92 5.47
C GLN A 47 -23.93 13.63 6.19
N ALA A 48 -22.94 13.72 7.08
CA ALA A 48 -22.52 12.60 7.91
C ALA A 48 -23.64 12.19 8.88
N GLU A 49 -24.38 13.13 9.47
CA GLU A 49 -25.55 12.87 10.31
C GLU A 49 -26.66 12.20 9.51
N GLN A 50 -26.98 12.68 8.30
CA GLN A 50 -27.97 12.06 7.42
C GLN A 50 -27.57 10.65 6.98
N LEU A 51 -26.28 10.43 6.67
CA LEU A 51 -25.73 9.11 6.37
C LEU A 51 -25.71 8.20 7.59
N PHE A 52 -25.46 8.75 8.78
CA PHE A 52 -25.43 7.99 10.02
C PHE A 52 -26.84 7.58 10.44
N GLU A 53 -27.84 8.46 10.26
CA GLU A 53 -29.25 8.17 10.53
C GLU A 53 -29.85 7.20 9.50
N THR A 54 -29.46 7.28 8.23
CA THR A 54 -29.86 6.29 7.21
C THR A 54 -29.15 4.94 7.41
N ALA A 55 -27.88 4.96 7.81
CA ALA A 55 -27.14 3.75 8.18
C ALA A 55 -27.71 3.10 9.46
N LYS A 56 -28.07 3.87 10.48
CA LYS A 56 -28.78 3.36 11.67
C LYS A 56 -30.11 2.71 11.29
N LYS A 57 -30.89 3.36 10.43
CA LYS A 57 -32.17 2.83 9.95
C LYS A 57 -32.00 1.56 9.10
N SER A 58 -30.93 1.43 8.31
CA SER A 58 -30.69 0.24 7.48
C SER A 58 -30.00 -0.90 8.22
N LEU A 59 -29.24 -0.61 9.28
CA LEU A 59 -28.51 -1.60 10.07
C LEU A 59 -29.27 -2.09 11.32
N GLY A 60 -30.35 -1.39 11.72
CA GLY A 60 -31.29 -1.84 12.75
C GLY A 60 -30.64 -2.26 14.09
N PRO A 61 -31.32 -3.09 14.90
CA PRO A 61 -30.83 -3.51 16.23
C PRO A 61 -29.56 -4.37 16.17
N LEU A 62 -29.21 -4.93 15.01
CA LEU A 62 -27.93 -5.61 14.80
C LEU A 62 -26.77 -4.60 14.72
N GLY A 63 -26.97 -3.48 14.02
CA GLY A 63 -26.03 -2.38 13.91
C GLY A 63 -25.76 -1.68 15.24
N GLU A 64 -26.78 -1.51 16.09
CA GLU A 64 -26.60 -0.95 17.44
C GLU A 64 -25.83 -1.89 18.36
N ARG A 65 -26.08 -3.20 18.32
CA ARG A 65 -25.34 -4.19 19.12
C ARG A 65 -23.89 -4.32 18.68
N ILE A 66 -23.64 -4.34 17.37
CA ILE A 66 -22.30 -4.29 16.79
C ILE A 66 -21.64 -2.94 17.11
N GLY A 67 -22.37 -1.83 17.08
CA GLY A 67 -21.87 -0.49 17.41
C GLY A 67 -21.49 -0.31 18.89
N ILE A 68 -22.25 -0.90 19.82
CA ILE A 68 -21.95 -0.88 21.26
C ILE A 68 -20.78 -1.81 21.59
N MET A 69 -20.73 -3.02 21.02
CA MET A 69 -19.61 -3.98 21.18
C MET A 69 -18.33 -3.51 20.49
N LEU A 70 -18.42 -2.92 19.30
CA LEU A 70 -17.28 -2.26 18.69
C LEU A 70 -16.95 -0.95 19.38
N GLY A 71 -17.87 -0.26 20.04
CA GLY A 71 -17.61 1.04 20.69
C GLY A 71 -16.45 0.98 21.70
N THR A 72 -16.38 -0.10 22.47
CA THR A 72 -15.31 -0.37 23.44
C THR A 72 -14.05 -0.99 22.81
N TYR A 73 -14.19 -1.81 21.76
CA TYR A 73 -13.07 -2.45 21.06
C TYR A 73 -12.59 -1.71 19.79
N ARG A 74 -13.15 -0.53 19.50
CA ARG A 74 -12.86 0.22 18.27
C ARG A 74 -11.41 0.68 18.24
N GLN A 75 -10.93 1.20 19.36
CA GLN A 75 -9.56 1.72 19.46
C GLN A 75 -8.50 0.64 19.17
N PRO A 76 -8.51 -0.54 19.83
CA PRO A 76 -7.52 -1.58 19.53
C PRO A 76 -7.66 -2.15 18.11
N LEU A 77 -8.89 -2.29 17.58
CA LEU A 77 -9.10 -2.77 16.21
C LEU A 77 -8.55 -1.79 15.16
N LEU A 78 -8.85 -0.49 15.32
CA LEU A 78 -8.35 0.54 14.40
C LEU A 78 -6.84 0.68 14.49
N TYR A 79 -6.28 0.60 15.71
CA TYR A 79 -4.84 0.60 15.90
C TYR A 79 -4.18 -0.58 15.20
N ASN A 80 -4.68 -1.81 15.43
CA ASN A 80 -4.13 -3.02 14.80
C ASN A 80 -4.31 -3.00 13.27
N ALA A 81 -5.43 -2.49 12.77
CA ALA A 81 -5.63 -2.30 11.34
C ALA A 81 -4.64 -1.28 10.76
N ALA A 82 -4.36 -0.19 11.48
CA ALA A 82 -3.36 0.80 11.05
C ALA A 82 -1.95 0.20 11.03
N VAL A 83 -1.58 -0.57 12.05
CA VAL A 83 -0.29 -1.29 12.08
C VAL A 83 -0.21 -2.29 10.94
N ALA A 84 -1.24 -3.11 10.73
CA ALA A 84 -1.30 -4.08 9.63
C ALA A 84 -1.18 -3.38 8.26
N ARG A 85 -1.79 -2.20 8.09
CA ARG A 85 -1.66 -1.40 6.88
C ARG A 85 -0.22 -0.94 6.63
N GLU A 86 0.47 -0.46 7.66
CA GLU A 86 1.87 -0.03 7.52
C GLU A 86 2.79 -1.22 7.22
N VAL A 87 2.56 -2.37 7.86
CA VAL A 87 3.29 -3.62 7.55
C VAL A 87 3.04 -4.05 6.11
N ALA A 88 1.78 -4.06 5.66
CA ALA A 88 1.43 -4.39 4.29
C ALA A 88 2.08 -3.43 3.27
N LYS A 89 2.17 -2.13 3.59
CA LYS A 89 2.85 -1.14 2.75
C LYS A 89 4.35 -1.41 2.64
N GLN A 90 5.00 -1.79 3.74
CA GLN A 90 6.42 -2.15 3.71
C GLN A 90 6.66 -3.38 2.83
N ILE A 91 5.84 -4.42 2.98
CA ILE A 91 5.92 -5.64 2.16
C ILE A 91 5.68 -5.30 0.69
N TYR A 92 4.69 -4.46 0.37
CA TYR A 92 4.41 -4.05 -1.00
C TYR A 92 5.62 -3.41 -1.70
N ILE A 93 6.37 -2.58 -0.96
CA ILE A 93 7.57 -1.93 -1.49
C ILE A 93 8.75 -2.90 -1.53
N ALA A 94 8.96 -3.68 -0.47
CA ALA A 94 10.09 -4.61 -0.35
C ALA A 94 10.02 -5.75 -1.39
N GLU A 95 8.83 -6.32 -1.59
CA GLU A 95 8.60 -7.43 -2.51
C GLU A 95 8.32 -6.98 -3.95
N ASN A 96 8.44 -5.67 -4.24
CA ASN A 96 8.14 -5.10 -5.55
C ASN A 96 6.81 -5.60 -6.13
N LEU A 97 5.75 -5.63 -5.31
CA LEU A 97 4.41 -6.04 -5.75
C LEU A 97 3.77 -5.05 -6.75
N ALA A 98 4.40 -3.90 -6.93
CA ALA A 98 4.03 -2.95 -7.96
C ALA A 98 4.28 -3.53 -9.36
N PRO A 99 3.37 -3.31 -10.33
CA PRO A 99 3.60 -3.73 -11.69
C PRO A 99 4.90 -3.10 -12.25
N PRO A 100 5.66 -3.84 -13.06
CA PRO A 100 6.90 -3.32 -13.65
C PRO A 100 6.60 -2.06 -14.48
N ARG A 101 7.39 -1.01 -14.25
CA ARG A 101 7.18 0.29 -14.92
C ARG A 101 7.64 0.29 -16.39
N SER A 102 8.51 -0.64 -16.77
CA SER A 102 9.10 -0.76 -18.10
C SER A 102 8.50 -1.91 -18.88
N LEU A 103 8.06 -1.61 -20.10
CA LEU A 103 7.55 -2.63 -21.03
C LEU A 103 8.63 -3.63 -21.45
N SER A 104 9.89 -3.21 -21.54
CA SER A 104 11.02 -4.11 -21.84
C SER A 104 11.11 -5.24 -20.83
N THR A 105 10.92 -4.96 -19.54
CA THR A 105 10.94 -5.96 -18.47
C THR A 105 9.88 -7.04 -18.66
N VAL A 106 8.68 -6.65 -19.11
CA VAL A 106 7.59 -7.59 -19.40
C VAL A 106 7.93 -8.46 -20.62
N VAL A 107 8.44 -7.84 -21.68
CA VAL A 107 8.83 -8.54 -22.91
C VAL A 107 9.97 -9.52 -22.64
N ASP A 108 10.97 -9.11 -21.87
CA ASP A 108 12.14 -9.93 -21.54
C ASP A 108 11.75 -11.09 -20.60
N ALA A 109 10.84 -10.86 -19.65
CA ALA A 109 10.28 -11.93 -18.84
C ALA A 109 9.57 -12.98 -19.71
N TYR A 110 8.72 -12.55 -20.65
CA TYR A 110 8.04 -13.44 -21.58
C TYR A 110 9.02 -14.23 -22.45
N ARG A 111 10.01 -13.55 -23.05
CA ARG A 111 11.06 -14.19 -23.85
C ARG A 111 11.83 -15.23 -23.05
N THR A 112 12.15 -14.93 -21.80
CA THR A 112 12.89 -15.83 -20.91
C THR A 112 12.07 -17.08 -20.56
N ILE A 113 10.80 -16.89 -20.18
CA ILE A 113 9.88 -18.02 -19.90
C ILE A 113 9.76 -18.91 -21.12
N TRP A 114 9.55 -18.29 -22.29
CA TRP A 114 9.38 -19.01 -23.54
C TRP A 114 10.65 -19.74 -23.99
N ALA A 115 11.82 -19.14 -23.81
CA ALA A 115 13.10 -19.80 -24.09
C ALA A 115 13.30 -21.03 -23.20
N ARG A 116 13.03 -20.92 -21.89
CA ARG A 116 13.14 -22.03 -20.93
C ARG A 116 12.12 -23.14 -21.20
N ALA A 117 10.89 -22.78 -21.55
CA ALA A 117 9.83 -23.74 -21.86
C ALA A 117 10.16 -24.61 -23.09
N ARG A 118 10.93 -24.08 -24.05
CA ARG A 118 11.36 -24.83 -25.24
C ARG A 118 12.68 -25.60 -25.04
N ASP A 119 13.40 -25.39 -23.95
CA ASP A 119 14.69 -26.05 -23.70
C ASP A 119 14.48 -27.42 -23.03
N PRO A 120 14.75 -28.54 -23.72
CA PRO A 120 14.58 -29.87 -23.14
C PRO A 120 15.53 -30.15 -21.98
N ALA A 121 16.71 -29.53 -21.95
CA ALA A 121 17.67 -29.71 -20.87
C ALA A 121 17.15 -29.07 -19.57
N TYR A 122 16.58 -27.86 -19.68
CA TYR A 122 15.91 -27.19 -18.56
C TYR A 122 14.74 -28.02 -18.01
N LEU A 123 13.88 -28.54 -18.89
CA LEU A 123 12.73 -29.36 -18.48
C LEU A 123 13.16 -30.67 -17.79
N ARG A 124 14.18 -31.35 -18.31
CA ARG A 124 14.73 -32.55 -17.66
C ARG A 124 15.34 -32.23 -16.30
N GLY A 125 16.06 -31.11 -16.20
CA GLY A 125 16.59 -30.62 -14.93
C GLY A 125 15.49 -30.35 -13.92
N LEU A 126 14.41 -29.69 -14.32
CA LEU A 126 13.27 -29.37 -13.46
C LEU A 126 12.59 -30.63 -12.88
N LEU A 127 12.52 -31.69 -13.67
CA LEU A 127 11.97 -32.99 -13.26
C LEU A 127 12.92 -33.74 -12.32
N SER A 128 14.22 -33.75 -12.61
CA SER A 128 15.21 -34.47 -11.81
C SER A 128 15.49 -33.80 -10.46
N THR A 129 15.41 -32.47 -10.39
CA THR A 129 15.63 -31.70 -9.14
C THR A 129 14.38 -31.61 -8.26
N GLY A 130 13.20 -31.93 -8.80
CA GLY A 130 11.92 -31.75 -8.10
C GLY A 130 11.40 -30.31 -8.07
N GLU A 131 12.08 -29.36 -8.74
CA GLU A 131 11.66 -27.95 -8.78
C GLU A 131 10.32 -27.73 -9.49
N TRP A 132 9.84 -28.72 -10.24
CA TRP A 132 8.53 -28.68 -10.88
C TRP A 132 7.39 -28.43 -9.87
N ALA A 133 7.52 -28.88 -8.62
CA ALA A 133 6.52 -28.64 -7.58
C ALA A 133 6.42 -27.14 -7.24
N ARG A 134 7.56 -26.45 -7.15
CA ARG A 134 7.59 -24.99 -6.93
C ARG A 134 6.98 -24.25 -8.11
N LEU A 135 7.30 -24.66 -9.33
CA LEU A 135 6.69 -24.09 -10.54
C LEU A 135 5.17 -24.30 -10.56
N ALA A 136 4.70 -25.46 -10.13
CA ALA A 136 3.26 -25.75 -10.02
C ALA A 136 2.58 -24.84 -8.99
N ILE A 137 3.19 -24.62 -7.82
CA ILE A 137 2.68 -23.67 -6.81
C ILE A 137 2.60 -22.27 -7.40
N TYR A 138 3.62 -21.80 -8.10
CA TYR A 138 3.59 -20.50 -8.79
C TYR A 138 2.50 -20.43 -9.87
N GLY A 139 2.22 -21.54 -10.56
CA GLY A 139 1.09 -21.64 -11.49
C GLY A 139 -0.26 -21.46 -10.79
N VAL A 140 -0.44 -22.08 -9.61
CA VAL A 140 -1.65 -21.94 -8.80
C VAL A 140 -1.79 -20.51 -8.26
N GLU A 141 -0.70 -19.89 -7.79
CA GLU A 141 -0.69 -18.49 -7.35
C GLU A 141 -1.08 -17.54 -8.49
N ALA A 142 -0.50 -17.72 -9.68
CA ALA A 142 -0.84 -16.93 -10.86
C ALA A 142 -2.31 -17.09 -11.25
N TYR A 143 -2.86 -18.31 -11.17
CA TYR A 143 -4.28 -18.57 -11.39
C TYR A 143 -5.17 -17.88 -10.35
N GLY A 144 -4.76 -17.87 -9.09
CA GLY A 144 -5.44 -17.13 -8.02
C GLY A 144 -5.50 -15.62 -8.31
N ILE A 145 -4.38 -15.01 -8.68
CA ILE A 145 -4.32 -13.58 -9.06
C ILE A 145 -5.22 -13.29 -10.26
N PHE A 146 -5.22 -14.16 -11.27
CA PHE A 146 -6.12 -14.03 -12.42
C PHE A 146 -7.60 -14.00 -12.01
N LYS A 147 -8.02 -14.89 -11.10
CA LYS A 147 -9.40 -14.90 -10.58
C LYS A 147 -9.75 -13.68 -9.74
N ILE A 148 -8.80 -13.13 -8.98
CA ILE A 148 -9.01 -11.83 -8.31
C ILE A 148 -9.25 -10.73 -9.35
N GLY A 149 -8.51 -10.73 -10.46
CA GLY A 149 -8.74 -9.84 -11.59
C GLY A 149 -10.15 -9.97 -12.18
N GLU A 150 -10.63 -11.20 -12.38
CA GLU A 150 -12.01 -11.45 -12.83
C GLU A 150 -13.06 -10.92 -11.83
N ILE A 151 -12.86 -11.13 -10.51
CA ILE A 151 -13.74 -10.61 -9.45
C ILE A 151 -13.83 -9.08 -9.51
N ILE A 152 -12.69 -8.40 -9.69
CA ILE A 152 -12.64 -6.94 -9.84
C ILE A 152 -13.33 -6.50 -11.14
N GLY A 153 -13.04 -7.17 -12.25
CA GLY A 153 -13.59 -6.85 -13.57
C GLY A 153 -15.11 -7.00 -13.65
N ARG A 154 -15.65 -8.06 -13.03
CA ARG A 154 -17.11 -8.31 -12.95
C ARG A 154 -17.79 -7.62 -11.76
N ARG A 155 -17.02 -7.06 -10.81
CA ARG A 155 -17.48 -6.43 -9.57
C ARG A 155 -18.41 -7.33 -8.72
N SER A 156 -18.22 -8.64 -8.79
CA SER A 156 -19.01 -9.65 -8.08
C SER A 156 -18.12 -10.77 -7.54
N LEU A 157 -18.30 -11.11 -6.26
CA LEU A 157 -17.55 -12.17 -5.59
C LEU A 157 -17.95 -13.57 -6.09
N VAL A 158 -19.24 -13.78 -6.36
CA VAL A 158 -19.82 -15.08 -6.75
C VAL A 158 -20.80 -14.86 -7.90
N GLY A 159 -20.68 -15.64 -8.97
CA GLY A 159 -21.62 -15.56 -10.11
C GLY A 159 -21.65 -14.21 -10.85
N TYR A 160 -22.19 -14.23 -12.06
CA TYR A 160 -22.57 -12.98 -12.73
C TYR A 160 -23.92 -12.55 -12.18
N ASN A 161 -24.07 -11.26 -11.87
CA ASN A 161 -25.37 -10.69 -11.56
C ASN A 161 -26.14 -10.60 -12.88
N LEU A 162 -27.05 -11.54 -13.12
CA LEU A 162 -27.88 -11.62 -14.33
C LEU A 162 -29.28 -11.01 -14.10
N HIS A 163 -29.38 -10.01 -13.22
CA HIS A 163 -30.62 -9.36 -12.83
C HIS A 163 -30.73 -7.97 -13.46
#